data_AF-A0A1H4ED08-F1
#
_entry.id   AF-A0A1H4ED08-F1
#
_cell.length_a   1.000
_cell.length_b   1.000
_cell.length_c   1.000
_cell.angle_alpha   90.00
_cell.angle_beta   90.00
_cell.angle_gamma   90.00
#
_symmetry.space_group_name_H-M   'P 1'
#
loop_
_entity.id
_entity.type
_entity.pdbx_description
1 polymer ?
#
loop_
_entity_poly.entity_id
_entity_poly.type
_entity_poly.pdbx_seq_one_letter_code
_entity_poly.pdbx_strand_id
1 'polypeptide(L)'
;MAIRNSIPTIIAMPYVALVKNKTIYRKDDISVLGVYEGIQEQDIIDYAKSHSLLKIAVTYDSVPRTIKALQSIGIDPYKDTFLLVDE
;
A
#
# COMPACT_ATOMS: atom_id res chain seq x y z
N MET A 1 0.55 15.19 -1.00
CA MET A 1 2.00 15.20 -0.69
C MET A 1 2.59 13.80 -0.51
N ALA A 2 1.95 12.88 0.21
CA ALA A 2 2.48 11.54 0.48
C ALA A 2 2.72 10.61 -0.73
N ILE A 3 1.79 10.58 -1.69
CA ILE A 3 1.88 9.68 -2.84
C ILE A 3 2.97 10.13 -3.84
N ARG A 4 3.26 11.44 -3.89
CA ARG A 4 4.22 12.03 -4.85
C ARG A 4 5.66 12.04 -4.36
N ASN A 5 5.94 11.68 -3.11
CA ASN A 5 7.31 11.62 -2.60
C ASN A 5 7.98 10.29 -2.99
N SER A 6 9.31 10.27 -2.97
CA SER A 6 10.13 9.08 -3.26
C SER A 6 10.34 8.16 -2.06
N ILE A 7 9.54 8.30 -1.00
CA ILE A 7 9.65 7.48 0.22
C ILE A 7 8.62 6.35 0.12
N PRO A 8 8.98 5.08 0.32
CA PRO A 8 7.99 4.01 0.42
C PRO A 8 6.93 4.32 1.49
N THR A 9 5.65 4.16 1.20
CA THR A 9 4.58 4.63 2.09
C THR A 9 3.39 3.67 2.10
N ILE A 10 2.93 3.33 3.31
CA ILE A 10 1.66 2.67 3.58
C ILE A 10 0.68 3.74 4.07
N ILE A 11 -0.47 3.85 3.43
CA ILE A 11 -1.52 4.84 3.71
C ILE A 11 -2.72 4.07 4.22
N ALA A 12 -2.91 4.07 5.54
CA ALA A 12 -4.03 3.40 6.19
C ALA A 12 -5.28 4.29 6.15
N MET A 13 -6.40 3.73 5.69
CA MET A 13 -7.66 4.44 5.43
C MET A 13 -8.85 3.70 6.05
N PRO A 14 -9.92 4.40 6.44
CA PRO A 14 -11.10 3.77 7.07
C PRO A 14 -11.96 2.96 6.10
N TYR A 15 -12.01 3.32 4.81
CA TYR A 15 -12.98 2.75 3.88
C TYR A 15 -12.35 2.26 2.56
N VAL A 16 -12.86 1.12 2.07
CA VAL A 16 -12.51 0.55 0.76
C VAL A 16 -12.72 1.56 -0.38
N ALA A 17 -13.80 2.35 -0.31
CA ALA A 17 -14.10 3.37 -1.30
C ALA A 17 -12.99 4.43 -1.42
N LEU A 18 -12.38 4.82 -0.29
CA LEU A 18 -11.26 5.76 -0.28
C LEU A 18 -10.01 5.15 -0.92
N VAL A 19 -9.72 3.89 -0.61
CA VAL A 19 -8.62 3.15 -1.24
C VAL A 19 -8.83 3.09 -2.75
N LYS A 20 -10.01 2.65 -3.22
CA LYS A 20 -10.34 2.60 -4.65
C LYS A 20 -10.26 3.97 -5.33
N ASN A 21 -10.77 5.03 -4.69
CA ASN A 21 -10.69 6.40 -5.19
C ASN A 21 -9.25 6.88 -5.39
N LYS A 22 -8.33 6.48 -4.49
CA LYS A 22 -6.93 6.90 -4.54
C LYS A 22 -6.03 6.02 -5.40
N THR A 23 -6.49 4.85 -5.85
CA THR A 23 -5.68 3.90 -6.63
C THR A 23 -6.20 3.70 -8.05
N ILE A 24 -7.49 3.40 -8.22
CA ILE A 24 -8.08 3.00 -9.51
C ILE A 24 -8.35 4.21 -10.41
N TYR A 25 -8.74 5.34 -9.83
CA TYR A 25 -9.16 6.52 -10.59
C TYR A 25 -8.05 7.57 -10.77
N ARG A 26 -6.79 7.20 -10.51
CA ARG A 26 -5.66 8.10 -10.73
C ARG A 26 -5.40 8.29 -12.23
N LYS A 27 -4.94 9.50 -12.58
CA LYS A 27 -4.52 9.87 -13.95
C LYS A 27 -3.02 10.18 -14.07
N ASP A 28 -2.25 9.99 -12.99
CA ASP A 28 -0.80 10.17 -13.03
C ASP A 28 -0.07 8.82 -13.06
N ASP A 29 1.20 8.83 -13.50
CA ASP A 29 2.02 7.62 -13.70
C ASP A 29 2.52 6.99 -12.39
N ILE A 30 1.93 7.33 -11.25
CA ILE A 30 2.32 6.80 -9.94
C ILE A 30 1.43 5.60 -9.62
N SER A 31 2.02 4.42 -9.68
CA SER A 31 1.35 3.16 -9.30
C SER A 31 1.15 3.08 -7.80
N VAL A 32 -0.10 2.92 -7.36
CA VAL A 32 -0.47 2.73 -5.95
C VAL A 32 -1.32 1.48 -5.82
N LEU A 33 -0.88 0.52 -5.01
CA LEU A 33 -1.66 -0.69 -4.72
C LEU A 33 -2.77 -0.36 -3.72
N GLY A 34 -4.00 -0.78 -4.04
CA GLY A 34 -5.10 -0.78 -3.09
C GLY A 34 -5.23 -2.14 -2.40
N VAL A 35 -5.13 -2.17 -1.07
CA VAL A 35 -5.27 -3.39 -0.26
C VAL A 35 -6.48 -3.26 0.64
N TYR A 36 -7.49 -4.06 0.36
CA TYR A 36 -8.72 -4.15 1.12
C TYR A 36 -9.19 -5.61 1.16
N GLU A 37 -10.36 -5.89 1.72
CA GLU A 37 -10.93 -7.24 1.72
C GLU A 37 -10.92 -7.88 0.32
N GLY A 38 -10.44 -9.12 0.23
CA GLY A 38 -10.31 -9.87 -1.03
C GLY A 38 -8.94 -9.80 -1.70
N ILE A 39 -8.09 -8.82 -1.36
CA ILE A 39 -6.70 -8.76 -1.85
C ILE A 39 -5.83 -9.75 -1.08
N GLN A 40 -5.08 -10.60 -1.77
CA GLN A 40 -4.27 -11.66 -1.18
C GLN A 40 -2.85 -11.19 -0.84
N GLU A 41 -2.16 -11.92 0.03
CA GLU A 41 -0.73 -11.67 0.33
C GLU A 41 0.12 -11.74 -0.94
N GLN A 42 -0.22 -12.66 -1.87
CA GLN A 42 0.50 -12.80 -3.13
C GLN A 42 0.38 -11.56 -4.03
N ASP A 43 -0.79 -10.92 -4.09
CA ASP A 43 -0.98 -9.68 -4.87
C ASP A 43 -0.07 -8.56 -4.35
N ILE A 44 0.10 -8.48 -3.03
CA ILE A 44 0.98 -7.50 -2.38
C ILE A 44 2.45 -7.82 -2.68
N ILE A 45 2.84 -9.09 -2.64
CA ILE A 45 4.20 -9.55 -2.97
C ILE A 45 4.53 -9.26 -4.43
N ASP A 46 3.63 -9.56 -5.35
CA ASP A 46 3.83 -9.36 -6.78
C ASP A 46 3.96 -7.86 -7.12
N TYR A 47 3.14 -7.03 -6.50
CA TYR A 47 3.29 -5.58 -6.57
C TYR A 47 4.66 -5.12 -6.04
N ALA A 48 5.05 -5.58 -4.85
CA ALA A 48 6.30 -5.16 -4.22
C ALA A 48 7.55 -5.58 -4.99
N LYS A 49 7.51 -6.72 -5.70
CA LYS A 49 8.61 -7.19 -6.56
C LYS A 49 8.68 -6.47 -7.90
N SER A 50 7.55 -5.97 -8.40
CA SER A 50 7.46 -5.30 -9.71
C SER A 50 7.67 -3.79 -9.64
N HIS A 51 7.68 -3.19 -8.44
CA HIS A 51 7.76 -1.74 -8.24
C HIS A 51 8.94 -1.36 -7.35
N SER A 52 9.77 -0.42 -7.82
CA SER A 52 10.90 0.11 -7.05
C SER A 52 10.48 1.06 -5.92
N LEU A 53 9.34 1.74 -6.07
CA LEU A 53 8.77 2.64 -5.07
C LEU A 53 7.41 2.13 -4.61
N LEU A 54 7.33 1.70 -3.35
CA LEU A 54 6.10 1.15 -2.79
C LEU A 54 5.15 2.25 -2.34
N LYS A 55 3.95 2.26 -2.92
CA LYS A 55 2.83 3.07 -2.46
C LYS A 55 1.63 2.16 -2.26
N ILE A 56 1.24 1.95 -1.00
CA ILE A 56 0.17 1.02 -0.67
C ILE A 56 -0.91 1.77 0.11
N ALA A 57 -2.10 1.90 -0.46
CA ALA A 57 -3.28 2.37 0.24
C ALA A 57 -4.03 1.16 0.80
N VAL A 58 -4.24 1.12 2.10
CA VAL A 58 -4.70 -0.07 2.82
C VAL A 58 -5.86 0.26 3.74
N THR A 59 -6.85 -0.62 3.87
CA THR A 59 -7.86 -0.47 4.94
C THR A 59 -7.29 -0.92 6.28
N TYR A 60 -7.77 -0.35 7.40
CA TYR A 60 -7.21 -0.67 8.73
C TYR A 60 -7.14 -2.17 9.03
N ASP A 61 -8.19 -2.92 8.70
CA ASP A 61 -8.26 -4.39 8.87
C ASP A 61 -7.23 -5.15 8.03
N SER A 62 -6.78 -4.57 6.93
CA SER A 62 -5.86 -5.17 5.98
C SER A 62 -4.38 -4.83 6.24
N VAL A 63 -4.09 -3.97 7.23
CA VAL A 63 -2.71 -3.61 7.62
C VAL A 63 -1.89 -4.83 8.05
N PRO A 64 -2.37 -5.72 8.94
CA PRO A 64 -1.58 -6.88 9.38
C PRO A 64 -1.16 -7.80 8.23
N ARG A 65 -2.07 -8.04 7.27
CA ARG A 65 -1.80 -8.83 6.08
C ARG A 65 -0.74 -8.18 5.18
N THR A 66 -0.82 -6.86 5.01
CA THR A 66 0.16 -6.09 4.24
C THR A 66 1.55 -6.18 4.85
N ILE A 67 1.65 -6.03 6.17
CA ILE A 67 2.92 -6.15 6.90
C ILE A 67 3.51 -7.54 6.72
N LYS A 68 2.70 -8.58 6.94
CA LYS A 68 3.13 -9.98 6.81
C LYS A 68 3.64 -10.29 5.40
N ALA A 69 2.94 -9.85 4.36
CA ALA A 69 3.34 -10.03 2.97
C ALA A 69 4.71 -9.38 2.66
N LEU A 70 4.92 -8.13 3.08
CA LEU A 70 6.20 -7.43 2.88
C LEU A 70 7.35 -8.10 3.66
N GLN A 71 7.12 -8.48 4.91
CA GLN A 71 8.14 -9.16 5.72
C GLN A 71 8.55 -10.51 5.14
N SER A 72 7.62 -11.23 4.50
CA SER A 72 7.91 -12.53 3.87
C SER A 72 8.92 -12.45 2.72
N ILE A 73 9.11 -11.25 2.15
CA ILE A 73 10.09 -10.99 1.09
C ILE A 73 11.28 -10.14 1.57
N GLY A 74 11.43 -9.99 2.89
CA GLY A 74 12.57 -9.31 3.52
C GLY A 74 12.46 -7.79 3.59
N ILE A 75 11.29 -7.21 3.34
CA ILE A 75 11.03 -5.77 3.55
C ILE A 75 10.48 -5.60 4.97
N ASP A 76 11.11 -4.76 5.78
CA ASP A 76 10.67 -4.46 7.15
C ASP A 76 9.82 -3.18 7.15
N PRO A 77 8.48 -3.26 7.14
CA PRO A 77 7.63 -2.08 6.96
C PRO A 77 7.79 -1.05 8.08
N TYR A 78 8.26 -1.47 9.25
CA TYR A 78 8.49 -0.59 10.40
C TYR A 78 9.74 0.28 10.25
N LYS A 79 10.66 -0.08 9.35
CA LYS A 79 11.91 0.65 9.08
C LYS A 79 11.95 1.23 7.67
N ASP A 80 11.44 0.48 6.71
CA ASP A 80 11.60 0.75 5.27
C ASP A 80 10.43 1.55 4.69
N THR A 81 9.35 1.76 5.47
CA THR A 81 8.17 2.50 5.00
C THR A 81 7.71 3.55 6.00
N PHE A 82 7.06 4.61 5.49
CA PHE A 82 6.29 5.53 6.31
C PHE A 82 4.84 5.04 6.42
N LEU A 83 4.30 5.05 7.65
CA LEU A 83 2.88 4.89 7.88
C LEU A 83 2.21 6.26 7.94
N LEU A 84 1.20 6.44 7.11
CA LEU A 84 0.29 7.58 7.17
C LEU A 84 -1.11 7.08 7.45
N VAL A 85 -1.82 7.82 8.28
CA VAL A 85 -3.23 7.58 8.59
C VAL A 85 -4.01 8.70 7.93
N ASP A 86 -5.05 8.35 7.18
CA ASP A 86 -5.82 9.27 6.35
C ASP A 86 -7.32 8.96 6.52
N GLU A 87 -8.11 9.99 6.80
CA GLU A 87 -9.57 9.90 7.04
C GLU A 87 -10.38 10.36 5.83
#